data_AF-A0A1G2EYY1-F1
#
_entry.id   AF-A0A1G2EYY1-F1
#
_cell.length_a   1.000
_cell.length_b   1.000
_cell.length_c   1.000
_cell.angle_alpha   90.00
_cell.angle_beta   90.00
_cell.angle_gamma   90.00
#
_symmetry.space_group_name_H-M   'P 1'
#
loop_
_entity.id
_entity.type
_entity.pdbx_description
1 polymer ?
#
loop_
_entity_poly.entity_id
_entity_poly.type
_entity_poly.pdbx_seq_one_letter_code
_entity_poly.pdbx_strand_id
1 'polypeptide(L)'
;MFIKIHLSKGQINLFAAAIILAGSVLVSYTIVAQALSKDDIVYPVKELGNCANESECRSYCDNPENIKQCVAFAEKYELIPKDELEHAKKFIAAGSKGPGRCNSADSCESYCEDISNIDECLAFAERTGLMPPSDLEEARKVQAALKSGATLPGGCRNKNECETYCENPDNMEACIAFGEAAGFIPPDELEEARKVLVAIKAGAKPPPCRGKAACDSYCRVPENMESCLAFAESAGLIPENELQDAKKMLQAIKKGVKPPACGSREECDVYCSEDAHFEECLNFAEAAGFIAPEEVEMARKTGGKGPGNCKGREECESFCQDPANQETCFNFAKDHGLLKEEDLKRMEEGKQQILQSIENAPPEVKTCLESVVDIEGIRSGTVMPREDIGQAMQRCFEQFMPKPGEFGPPGEGQMPPEGFNSPPRFEEGQVPPEGFRPPEGFRPPEGFEGQFLQTGEHTEGFRPPEGSGEQFQQEYQRQYEQQYQQQYQQEYQRQYEQQYQQQYQQQEQQFQQQLQPPLESYSAPSEPLPPPPSPAEPTSGVGFNSILGTVIAPFIQLLGF
;
A
#
# COMPACT_ATOMS: atom_id res chain seq x y z
N MET A 1 6.61 -10.20 -51.98
CA MET A 1 7.70 -9.88 -52.93
C MET A 1 7.37 -10.55 -54.26
N PHE A 2 6.73 -9.82 -55.18
CA PHE A 2 6.36 -10.35 -56.51
C PHE A 2 7.56 -10.30 -57.45
N ILE A 3 8.03 -11.44 -57.93
CA ILE A 3 8.97 -11.50 -59.05
C ILE A 3 8.17 -11.88 -60.30
N LYS A 4 7.93 -10.90 -61.17
CA LYS A 4 7.47 -11.12 -62.55
C LYS A 4 8.65 -11.65 -63.37
N ILE A 5 8.61 -12.91 -63.77
CA ILE A 5 9.51 -13.45 -64.78
C ILE A 5 8.80 -13.37 -66.14
N HIS A 6 9.31 -12.54 -67.03
CA HIS A 6 8.87 -12.48 -68.43
C HIS A 6 9.47 -13.65 -69.21
N LEU A 7 8.63 -14.62 -69.59
CA LEU A 7 8.99 -15.67 -70.54
C LEU A 7 8.20 -15.50 -71.84
N SER A 8 8.90 -15.49 -72.97
CA SER A 8 8.34 -15.36 -74.31
C SER A 8 7.49 -16.58 -74.69
N LYS A 9 6.37 -16.36 -75.39
CA LYS A 9 5.36 -17.36 -75.81
C LYS A 9 5.92 -18.61 -76.51
N GLY A 10 7.15 -18.56 -77.03
CA GLY A 10 7.81 -19.70 -77.67
C GLY A 10 8.38 -20.74 -76.71
N GLN A 11 8.68 -20.42 -75.45
CA GLN A 11 9.29 -21.37 -74.50
C GLN A 11 8.28 -22.10 -73.60
N ILE A 12 7.02 -21.65 -73.56
CA ILE A 12 5.96 -22.26 -72.75
C ILE A 12 5.50 -23.60 -73.35
N ASN A 13 5.49 -23.72 -74.68
CA ASN A 13 4.98 -24.93 -75.34
C ASN A 13 5.98 -26.10 -75.33
N LEU A 14 7.28 -25.86 -75.10
CA LEU A 14 8.28 -26.93 -75.07
C LEU A 14 8.40 -27.58 -73.67
N PHE A 15 8.19 -26.82 -72.60
CA PHE A 15 8.20 -27.35 -71.22
C PHE A 15 6.89 -28.08 -70.86
N ALA A 16 5.76 -27.68 -71.43
CA ALA A 16 4.48 -28.37 -71.20
C ALA A 16 4.43 -29.78 -71.80
N ALA A 17 5.16 -30.05 -72.89
CA ALA A 17 5.17 -31.36 -73.54
C ALA A 17 6.12 -32.38 -72.87
N ALA A 18 7.15 -31.92 -72.15
CA ALA A 18 8.12 -32.79 -71.49
C ALA A 18 7.66 -33.31 -70.11
N ILE A 19 6.77 -32.58 -69.42
CA ILE A 19 6.23 -33.00 -68.11
C ILE A 19 5.13 -34.08 -68.27
N ILE A 20 4.45 -34.14 -69.42
CA ILE A 20 3.34 -35.10 -69.65
C ILE A 20 3.85 -36.52 -69.99
N LEU A 21 5.11 -36.70 -70.40
CA LEU A 21 5.64 -38.01 -70.85
C LEU A 21 6.69 -38.66 -69.93
N ALA A 22 7.04 -38.05 -68.79
CA ALA A 22 8.00 -38.60 -67.83
C ALA A 22 7.46 -38.73 -66.39
N GLY A 23 6.16 -38.52 -66.17
CA GLY A 23 5.51 -38.65 -64.85
C GLY A 23 4.67 -39.91 -64.67
N SER A 24 4.88 -40.96 -65.47
CA SER A 24 4.06 -42.18 -65.44
C SER A 24 4.61 -43.32 -64.58
N VAL A 25 5.52 -43.07 -63.63
CA VAL A 25 5.96 -44.08 -62.66
C VAL A 25 6.29 -43.36 -61.34
N LEU A 26 5.83 -43.93 -60.23
CA LEU A 26 5.83 -43.41 -58.84
C LEU A 26 4.53 -42.69 -58.42
N VAL A 27 3.40 -43.39 -58.55
CA VAL A 27 2.29 -43.21 -57.59
C VAL A 27 2.79 -43.76 -56.26
N SER A 28 3.39 -42.87 -55.48
CA SER A 28 3.66 -43.05 -54.07
C SER A 28 2.33 -43.38 -53.39
N TYR A 29 2.21 -44.60 -52.88
CA TYR A 29 1.10 -45.04 -52.05
C TYR A 29 1.22 -44.36 -50.67
N THR A 30 0.99 -43.04 -50.59
CA THR A 30 0.66 -42.39 -49.32
C THR A 30 -0.85 -42.47 -49.20
N ILE A 31 -1.32 -43.53 -48.53
CA ILE A 31 -2.69 -43.55 -48.00
C ILE A 31 -2.72 -42.43 -46.97
N VAL A 32 -3.20 -41.26 -47.36
CA VAL A 32 -3.70 -40.27 -46.41
C VAL A 32 -5.00 -40.87 -45.91
N ALA A 33 -5.00 -41.42 -44.69
CA ALA A 33 -6.23 -41.76 -44.01
C ALA A 33 -6.99 -40.45 -43.78
N GLN A 34 -7.91 -40.13 -44.69
CA GLN A 34 -8.85 -39.03 -44.48
C GLN A 34 -9.89 -39.53 -43.47
N ALA A 35 -10.05 -38.79 -42.37
CA ALA A 35 -11.19 -38.98 -41.48
C ALA A 35 -12.47 -38.75 -42.29
N LEU A 36 -13.45 -39.65 -42.14
CA LEU A 36 -14.75 -39.49 -42.77
C LEU A 36 -15.59 -38.54 -41.91
N SER A 37 -16.41 -37.74 -42.54
CA SER A 37 -17.33 -36.81 -41.90
C SER A 37 -18.77 -37.27 -42.05
N LYS A 38 -19.72 -36.60 -41.37
CA LYS A 38 -21.15 -36.88 -41.53
C LYS A 38 -21.61 -36.88 -43.00
N ASP A 39 -21.00 -36.07 -43.84
CA ASP A 39 -21.35 -35.95 -45.27
C ASP A 39 -20.94 -37.18 -46.10
N ASP A 40 -20.04 -38.02 -45.57
CA ASP A 40 -19.56 -39.23 -46.24
C ASP A 40 -20.44 -40.47 -45.95
N ILE A 41 -21.51 -40.32 -45.17
CA ILE A 41 -22.43 -41.41 -44.82
C ILE A 41 -23.38 -41.69 -45.99
N VAL A 42 -23.30 -42.91 -46.54
CA VAL A 42 -24.19 -43.38 -47.61
C VAL A 42 -25.20 -44.39 -47.05
N TYR A 43 -26.49 -44.11 -47.26
CA TYR A 43 -27.57 -45.01 -46.89
C TYR A 43 -27.87 -46.05 -47.99
N PRO A 44 -28.33 -47.26 -47.65
CA PRO A 44 -28.48 -47.78 -46.27
C PRO A 44 -27.13 -48.10 -45.61
N VAL A 45 -27.01 -47.82 -44.30
CA VAL A 45 -25.75 -48.03 -43.56
C VAL A 45 -25.63 -49.49 -43.16
N LYS A 46 -24.83 -50.25 -43.92
CA LYS A 46 -24.68 -51.70 -43.74
C LYS A 46 -24.12 -52.07 -42.36
N GLU A 47 -23.21 -51.26 -41.81
CA GLU A 47 -22.60 -51.49 -40.51
C GLU A 47 -23.57 -51.33 -39.33
N LEU A 48 -24.67 -50.60 -39.52
CA LEU A 48 -25.70 -50.33 -38.51
C LEU A 48 -27.02 -51.02 -38.86
N GLY A 49 -26.94 -52.28 -39.29
CA GLY A 49 -28.13 -53.10 -39.55
C GLY A 49 -28.86 -52.77 -40.86
N ASN A 50 -28.23 -52.08 -41.82
CA ASN A 50 -28.83 -51.60 -43.06
C ASN A 50 -29.96 -50.57 -42.87
N CYS A 51 -29.87 -49.73 -41.84
CA CYS A 51 -30.80 -48.62 -41.66
C CYS A 51 -30.84 -47.71 -42.89
N ALA A 52 -32.03 -47.35 -43.36
CA ALA A 52 -32.24 -46.61 -44.61
C ALA A 52 -32.12 -45.09 -44.48
N ASN A 53 -32.10 -44.57 -43.25
CA ASN A 53 -32.01 -43.14 -42.93
C ASN A 53 -31.52 -42.93 -41.49
N GLU A 54 -31.23 -41.68 -41.12
CA GLU A 54 -30.71 -41.30 -39.80
C GLU A 54 -31.60 -41.76 -38.64
N SER A 55 -32.93 -41.67 -38.79
CA SER A 55 -33.87 -42.08 -37.74
C SER A 55 -33.80 -43.59 -37.49
N GLU A 56 -33.75 -44.41 -38.54
CA GLU A 56 -33.62 -45.85 -38.41
C GLU A 56 -32.26 -46.24 -37.81
N CYS A 57 -31.18 -45.53 -38.15
CA CYS A 57 -29.87 -45.77 -37.56
C CYS A 57 -29.83 -45.37 -36.08
N ARG A 58 -30.51 -44.28 -35.69
CA ARG A 58 -30.70 -43.92 -34.28
C ARG A 58 -31.43 -45.03 -33.53
N SER A 59 -32.58 -45.50 -34.04
CA SER A 59 -33.31 -46.59 -33.42
C SER A 59 -32.51 -47.90 -33.33
N TYR A 60 -31.64 -48.19 -34.32
CA TYR A 60 -30.70 -49.31 -34.22
C TYR A 60 -29.70 -49.11 -33.07
N CYS A 61 -29.19 -47.89 -32.90
CA CYS A 61 -28.22 -47.53 -31.87
C CYS A 61 -28.80 -47.32 -30.47
N ASP A 62 -30.10 -47.09 -30.35
CA ASP A 62 -30.83 -47.04 -29.08
C ASP A 62 -30.88 -48.40 -28.39
N ASN A 63 -30.61 -49.50 -29.12
CA ASN A 63 -30.43 -50.81 -28.50
C ASN A 63 -29.04 -50.92 -27.86
N PRO A 64 -28.94 -51.12 -26.52
CA PRO A 64 -27.66 -51.26 -25.83
C PRO A 64 -26.78 -52.42 -26.34
N GLU A 65 -27.35 -53.42 -27.00
CA GLU A 65 -26.59 -54.51 -27.62
C GLU A 65 -25.78 -54.04 -28.85
N ASN A 66 -26.21 -52.97 -29.49
CA ASN A 66 -25.62 -52.41 -30.71
C ASN A 66 -24.64 -51.26 -30.42
N ILE A 67 -24.59 -50.77 -29.19
CA ILE A 67 -23.85 -49.54 -28.82
C ILE A 67 -22.36 -49.57 -29.21
N LYS A 68 -21.70 -50.73 -29.13
CA LYS A 68 -20.28 -50.87 -29.53
C LYS A 68 -20.06 -50.57 -31.01
N GLN A 69 -20.96 -51.05 -31.86
CA GLN A 69 -20.89 -50.84 -33.30
C GLN A 69 -21.25 -49.39 -33.65
N CYS A 70 -22.25 -48.84 -32.96
CA CYS A 70 -22.67 -47.46 -33.10
C CYS A 70 -21.59 -46.46 -32.68
N VAL A 71 -20.92 -46.68 -31.55
CA VAL A 71 -19.81 -45.82 -31.10
C VAL A 71 -18.61 -45.94 -32.04
N ALA A 72 -18.27 -47.13 -32.52
CA ALA A 72 -17.22 -47.31 -33.52
C ALA A 72 -17.55 -46.62 -34.85
N PHE A 73 -18.83 -46.63 -35.25
CA PHE A 73 -19.31 -45.90 -36.42
C PHE A 73 -19.24 -44.38 -36.20
N ALA A 74 -19.69 -43.90 -35.05
CA ALA A 74 -19.62 -42.49 -34.68
C ALA A 74 -18.18 -41.98 -34.62
N GLU A 75 -17.23 -42.78 -34.10
CA GLU A 75 -15.79 -42.48 -34.11
C GLU A 75 -15.24 -42.41 -35.54
N LYS A 76 -15.61 -43.35 -36.41
CA LYS A 76 -15.14 -43.42 -37.80
C LYS A 76 -15.58 -42.22 -38.64
N TYR A 77 -16.78 -41.71 -38.41
CA TYR A 77 -17.38 -40.59 -39.15
C TYR A 77 -17.37 -39.27 -38.37
N GLU A 78 -16.63 -39.22 -37.24
CA GLU A 78 -16.51 -38.05 -36.37
C GLU A 78 -17.88 -37.43 -35.98
N LEU A 79 -18.87 -38.28 -35.71
CA LEU A 79 -20.25 -37.87 -35.41
C LEU A 79 -20.46 -37.36 -33.99
N ILE A 80 -19.50 -37.61 -33.10
CA ILE A 80 -19.51 -37.14 -31.71
C ILE A 80 -18.14 -36.53 -31.36
N PRO A 81 -18.11 -35.49 -30.53
CA PRO A 81 -16.88 -34.94 -29.97
C PRO A 81 -16.01 -35.99 -29.27
N LYS A 82 -14.70 -35.76 -29.23
CA LYS A 82 -13.73 -36.73 -28.69
C LYS A 82 -13.96 -37.03 -27.20
N ASP A 83 -14.33 -36.02 -26.43
CA ASP A 83 -14.67 -36.12 -25.02
C ASP A 83 -15.95 -36.94 -24.79
N GLU A 84 -17.00 -36.72 -25.57
CA GLU A 84 -18.20 -37.56 -25.56
C GLU A 84 -17.93 -39.01 -25.97
N LEU A 85 -17.05 -39.20 -26.96
CA LEU A 85 -16.60 -40.54 -27.38
C LEU A 85 -15.90 -41.29 -26.24
N GLU A 86 -15.04 -40.61 -25.48
CA GLU A 86 -14.37 -41.21 -24.31
C GLU A 86 -15.37 -41.56 -23.21
N HIS A 87 -16.40 -40.73 -22.97
CA HIS A 87 -17.50 -41.07 -22.06
C HIS A 87 -18.29 -42.29 -22.56
N ALA A 88 -18.65 -42.34 -23.83
CA ALA A 88 -19.34 -43.48 -24.41
C ALA A 88 -18.52 -44.77 -24.28
N LYS A 89 -17.20 -44.73 -24.53
CA LYS A 89 -16.29 -45.86 -24.33
C LYS A 89 -16.22 -46.31 -22.86
N LYS A 90 -16.14 -45.37 -21.91
CA LYS A 90 -16.18 -45.68 -20.46
C LYS A 90 -17.51 -46.32 -20.05
N PHE A 91 -18.64 -45.84 -20.56
CA PHE A 91 -19.96 -46.43 -20.31
C PHE A 91 -20.08 -47.85 -20.89
N ILE A 92 -19.55 -48.08 -22.09
CA ILE A 92 -19.46 -49.40 -22.71
C ILE A 92 -18.61 -50.35 -21.85
N ALA A 93 -17.44 -49.89 -21.40
CA ALA A 93 -16.55 -50.67 -20.54
C ALA A 93 -17.21 -51.01 -19.20
N ALA A 94 -18.11 -50.16 -18.71
CA ALA A 94 -18.93 -50.38 -17.52
C ALA A 94 -20.09 -51.38 -17.74
N GLY A 95 -20.25 -51.93 -18.96
CA GLY A 95 -21.28 -52.92 -19.28
C GLY A 95 -22.54 -52.34 -19.92
N SER A 96 -22.51 -51.09 -20.40
CA SER A 96 -23.64 -50.42 -21.07
C SER A 96 -24.92 -50.36 -20.24
N LYS A 97 -24.74 -50.34 -18.91
CA LYS A 97 -25.81 -50.26 -17.90
C LYS A 97 -25.33 -49.32 -16.81
N GLY A 98 -26.04 -48.23 -16.64
CA GLY A 98 -25.80 -47.28 -15.57
C GLY A 98 -26.55 -47.64 -14.28
N PRO A 99 -26.53 -46.72 -13.30
CA PRO A 99 -27.23 -46.87 -12.03
C PRO A 99 -28.73 -47.07 -12.25
N GLY A 100 -29.41 -47.82 -11.39
CA GLY A 100 -30.84 -48.14 -11.57
C GLY A 100 -31.15 -48.98 -12.82
N ARG A 101 -30.13 -49.51 -13.50
CA ARG A 101 -30.20 -50.17 -14.82
C ARG A 101 -30.62 -49.23 -15.96
N CYS A 102 -30.42 -47.93 -15.81
CA CYS A 102 -30.56 -47.00 -16.92
C CYS A 102 -29.60 -47.40 -18.07
N ASN A 103 -30.01 -47.11 -19.30
CA ASN A 103 -29.31 -47.56 -20.50
C ASN A 103 -29.24 -46.49 -21.61
N SER A 104 -29.64 -45.27 -21.30
CA SER A 104 -29.54 -44.07 -22.14
C SER A 104 -29.15 -42.87 -21.28
N ALA A 105 -28.66 -41.80 -21.89
CA ALA A 105 -28.35 -40.56 -21.18
C ALA A 105 -29.57 -40.07 -20.37
N ASP A 106 -30.71 -39.87 -21.03
CA ASP A 106 -31.95 -39.38 -20.41
C ASP A 106 -32.45 -40.27 -19.26
N SER A 107 -32.36 -41.60 -19.41
CA SER A 107 -32.82 -42.52 -18.34
C SER A 107 -31.85 -42.54 -17.16
N CYS A 108 -30.55 -42.34 -17.40
CA CYS A 108 -29.55 -42.24 -16.34
C CYS A 108 -29.62 -40.90 -15.63
N GLU A 109 -29.83 -39.82 -16.38
CA GLU A 109 -30.09 -38.48 -15.85
C GLU A 109 -31.33 -38.50 -14.97
N SER A 110 -32.48 -38.94 -15.50
CA SER A 110 -33.73 -39.05 -14.71
C SER A 110 -33.57 -39.89 -13.43
N TYR A 111 -32.76 -40.95 -13.47
CA TYR A 111 -32.50 -41.79 -12.29
C TYR A 111 -31.60 -41.07 -11.27
N CYS A 112 -30.56 -40.38 -11.73
CA CYS A 112 -29.57 -39.71 -10.87
C CYS A 112 -29.97 -38.30 -10.44
N GLU A 113 -30.96 -37.69 -11.09
CA GLU A 113 -31.62 -36.48 -10.63
C GLU A 113 -32.46 -36.71 -9.37
N ASP A 114 -32.86 -37.96 -9.09
CA ASP A 114 -33.45 -38.28 -7.81
C ASP A 114 -32.33 -38.42 -6.76
N ILE A 115 -32.28 -37.45 -5.85
CA ILE A 115 -31.27 -37.40 -4.79
C ILE A 115 -31.24 -38.65 -3.90
N SER A 116 -32.34 -39.43 -3.83
CA SER A 116 -32.35 -40.70 -3.10
C SER A 116 -31.42 -41.75 -3.72
N ASN A 117 -31.05 -41.59 -5.00
CA ASN A 117 -30.12 -42.45 -5.73
C ASN A 117 -28.67 -41.94 -5.74
N ILE A 118 -28.36 -40.83 -5.06
CA ILE A 118 -27.03 -40.19 -5.09
C ILE A 118 -25.88 -41.14 -4.71
N ASP A 119 -26.10 -42.06 -3.76
CA ASP A 119 -25.10 -43.04 -3.36
C ASP A 119 -24.70 -43.98 -4.52
N GLU A 120 -25.68 -44.51 -5.25
CA GLU A 120 -25.44 -45.40 -6.39
C GLU A 120 -24.84 -44.64 -7.58
N CYS A 121 -25.36 -43.44 -7.85
CA CYS A 121 -24.90 -42.60 -8.96
C CYS A 121 -23.45 -42.14 -8.76
N LEU A 122 -23.05 -41.69 -7.57
CA LEU A 122 -21.66 -41.30 -7.31
C LEU A 122 -20.71 -42.49 -7.31
N ALA A 123 -21.14 -43.66 -6.79
CA ALA A 123 -20.33 -44.87 -6.90
C ALA A 123 -20.12 -45.31 -8.36
N PHE A 124 -21.14 -45.15 -9.20
CA PHE A 124 -21.03 -45.40 -10.63
C PHE A 124 -20.10 -44.40 -11.31
N ALA A 125 -20.28 -43.10 -11.06
CA ALA A 125 -19.46 -42.02 -11.62
C ALA A 125 -17.97 -42.19 -11.26
N GLU A 126 -17.67 -42.50 -10.00
CA GLU A 126 -16.30 -42.74 -9.51
C GLU A 126 -15.65 -43.96 -10.17
N ARG A 127 -16.34 -45.10 -10.19
CA ARG A 127 -15.79 -46.33 -10.78
C ARG A 127 -15.55 -46.22 -12.28
N THR A 128 -16.39 -45.46 -12.98
CA THR A 128 -16.32 -45.33 -14.44
C THR A 128 -15.49 -44.15 -14.89
N GLY A 129 -15.21 -43.19 -14.01
CA GLY A 129 -14.56 -41.92 -14.35
C GLY A 129 -15.37 -41.12 -15.38
N LEU A 130 -16.70 -41.25 -15.36
CA LEU A 130 -17.62 -40.51 -16.24
C LEU A 130 -17.89 -39.08 -15.76
N MET A 131 -17.47 -38.76 -14.54
CA MET A 131 -17.56 -37.42 -13.95
C MET A 131 -16.14 -36.88 -13.73
N PRO A 132 -15.87 -35.61 -14.07
CA PRO A 132 -14.61 -34.96 -13.73
C PRO A 132 -14.32 -35.06 -12.22
N PRO A 133 -13.05 -35.19 -11.79
CA PRO A 133 -12.71 -35.28 -10.37
C PRO A 133 -13.23 -34.11 -9.52
N SER A 134 -13.25 -32.89 -10.08
CA SER A 134 -13.83 -31.70 -9.43
C SER A 134 -15.32 -31.87 -9.14
N ASP A 135 -16.08 -32.29 -10.15
CA ASP A 135 -17.53 -32.42 -10.08
C ASP A 135 -17.91 -33.58 -9.13
N LEU A 136 -17.10 -34.64 -9.12
CA LEU A 136 -17.25 -35.74 -8.18
C LEU A 136 -16.99 -35.28 -6.74
N GLU A 137 -16.01 -34.40 -6.50
CA GLU A 137 -15.76 -33.81 -5.18
C GLU A 137 -16.96 -32.97 -4.71
N GLU A 138 -17.50 -32.10 -5.57
CA GLU A 138 -18.68 -31.29 -5.25
C GLU A 138 -19.92 -32.15 -4.97
N ALA A 139 -20.16 -33.19 -5.78
CA ALA A 139 -21.29 -34.07 -5.55
C ALA A 139 -21.12 -34.91 -4.26
N ARG A 140 -19.88 -35.25 -3.89
CA ARG A 140 -19.57 -35.88 -2.59
C ARG A 140 -19.83 -34.96 -1.41
N LYS A 141 -19.59 -33.65 -1.56
CA LYS A 141 -19.96 -32.63 -0.54
C LYS A 141 -21.48 -32.61 -0.32
N VAL A 142 -22.28 -32.60 -1.39
CA VAL A 142 -23.75 -32.73 -1.31
C VAL A 142 -24.15 -34.02 -0.58
N GLN A 143 -23.61 -35.17 -1.00
CA GLN A 143 -23.92 -36.45 -0.36
C GLN A 143 -23.58 -36.44 1.14
N ALA A 144 -22.42 -35.90 1.53
CA ALA A 144 -21.98 -35.82 2.92
C ALA A 144 -22.89 -34.90 3.75
N ALA A 145 -23.34 -33.78 3.19
CA ALA A 145 -24.30 -32.88 3.82
C ALA A 145 -25.63 -33.58 4.10
N LEU A 146 -26.18 -34.29 3.10
CA LEU A 146 -27.44 -35.01 3.22
C LEU A 146 -27.36 -36.16 4.23
N LYS A 147 -26.25 -36.91 4.25
CA LYS A 147 -25.99 -37.93 5.27
C LYS A 147 -25.88 -37.35 6.68
N SER A 148 -25.41 -36.11 6.78
CA SER A 148 -25.37 -35.35 8.04
C SER A 148 -26.71 -34.75 8.44
N GLY A 149 -27.78 -35.01 7.67
CA GLY A 149 -29.14 -34.54 7.96
C GLY A 149 -29.47 -33.16 7.40
N ALA A 150 -28.60 -32.57 6.57
CA ALA A 150 -28.94 -31.37 5.81
C ALA A 150 -30.09 -31.67 4.83
N THR A 151 -30.86 -30.64 4.48
CA THR A 151 -31.94 -30.75 3.50
C THR A 151 -31.65 -29.83 2.33
N LEU A 152 -32.01 -30.26 1.12
CA LEU A 152 -31.89 -29.43 -0.06
C LEU A 152 -32.82 -28.21 0.07
N PRO A 153 -32.36 -27.01 -0.35
CA PRO A 153 -33.14 -25.78 -0.21
C PRO A 153 -34.44 -25.88 -1.00
N GLY A 154 -35.56 -25.51 -0.39
CA GLY A 154 -36.87 -25.56 -1.05
C GLY A 154 -37.41 -26.95 -1.38
N GLY A 155 -36.70 -28.01 -0.96
CA GLY A 155 -37.03 -29.38 -1.37
C GLY A 155 -36.79 -29.64 -2.86
N CYS A 156 -35.91 -28.86 -3.50
CA CYS A 156 -35.46 -29.12 -4.86
C CYS A 156 -34.90 -30.54 -4.99
N ARG A 157 -35.07 -31.15 -6.16
CA ARG A 157 -34.66 -32.54 -6.41
C ARG A 157 -33.41 -32.63 -7.26
N ASN A 158 -33.21 -31.68 -8.17
CA ASN A 158 -32.06 -31.60 -9.06
C ASN A 158 -31.40 -30.21 -8.99
N LYS A 159 -30.24 -30.09 -9.64
CA LYS A 159 -29.44 -28.86 -9.67
C LYS A 159 -30.23 -27.65 -10.16
N ASN A 160 -30.93 -27.78 -11.29
CA ASN A 160 -31.66 -26.68 -11.91
C ASN A 160 -32.80 -26.16 -11.02
N GLU A 161 -33.54 -27.06 -10.36
CA GLU A 161 -34.56 -26.69 -9.37
C GLU A 161 -33.94 -25.96 -8.16
N CYS A 162 -32.80 -26.44 -7.65
CA CYS A 162 -32.12 -25.79 -6.53
C CYS A 162 -31.60 -24.40 -6.92
N GLU A 163 -31.04 -24.27 -8.12
CA GLU A 163 -30.57 -22.98 -8.65
C GLU A 163 -31.73 -22.02 -8.82
N THR A 164 -32.82 -22.44 -9.44
CA THR A 164 -34.04 -21.63 -9.60
C THR A 164 -34.62 -21.22 -8.24
N TYR A 165 -34.62 -22.13 -7.27
CA TYR A 165 -35.07 -21.82 -5.91
C TYR A 165 -34.16 -20.77 -5.26
N CYS A 166 -32.83 -20.93 -5.36
CA CYS A 166 -31.84 -20.02 -4.80
C CYS A 166 -31.69 -18.69 -5.54
N GLU A 167 -32.24 -18.57 -6.75
CA GLU A 167 -32.31 -17.31 -7.49
C GLU A 167 -33.24 -16.29 -6.86
N ASN A 168 -34.23 -16.74 -6.10
CA ASN A 168 -35.08 -15.83 -5.36
C ASN A 168 -34.33 -15.31 -4.12
N PRO A 169 -34.12 -13.98 -3.96
CA PRO A 169 -33.48 -13.41 -2.77
C PRO A 169 -34.17 -13.82 -1.46
N ASP A 170 -35.48 -14.06 -1.49
CA ASP A 170 -36.25 -14.50 -0.31
C ASP A 170 -35.85 -15.91 0.17
N ASN A 171 -35.23 -16.71 -0.71
CA ASN A 171 -34.81 -18.09 -0.44
C ASN A 171 -33.32 -18.19 -0.05
N MET A 172 -32.58 -17.07 -0.07
CA MET A 172 -31.13 -17.04 0.10
C MET A 172 -30.67 -17.66 1.42
N GLU A 173 -31.46 -17.51 2.49
CA GLU A 173 -31.14 -18.10 3.80
C GLU A 173 -31.04 -19.62 3.75
N ALA A 174 -32.00 -20.30 3.10
CA ALA A 174 -31.98 -21.75 2.97
C ALA A 174 -30.78 -22.22 2.13
N CYS A 175 -30.41 -21.45 1.10
CA CYS A 175 -29.31 -21.77 0.21
C CYS A 175 -27.94 -21.57 0.87
N ILE A 176 -27.76 -20.49 1.64
CA ILE A 176 -26.54 -20.27 2.43
C ILE A 176 -26.42 -21.31 3.53
N ALA A 177 -27.51 -21.66 4.22
CA ALA A 177 -27.50 -22.70 5.23
C ALA A 177 -27.08 -24.06 4.66
N PHE A 178 -27.57 -24.42 3.47
CA PHE A 178 -27.14 -25.62 2.78
C PHE A 178 -25.68 -25.52 2.30
N GLY A 179 -25.27 -24.38 1.74
CA GLY A 179 -23.90 -24.13 1.30
C GLY A 179 -22.88 -24.22 2.43
N GLU A 180 -23.22 -23.73 3.62
CA GLU A 180 -22.44 -23.90 4.85
C GLU A 180 -22.37 -25.39 5.24
N ALA A 181 -23.51 -26.08 5.32
CA ALA A 181 -23.56 -27.49 5.72
C ALA A 181 -22.82 -28.43 4.74
N ALA A 182 -22.81 -28.10 3.45
CA ALA A 182 -22.10 -28.83 2.41
C ALA A 182 -20.63 -28.41 2.24
N GLY A 183 -20.20 -27.33 2.88
CA GLY A 183 -18.83 -26.82 2.72
C GLY A 183 -18.56 -26.22 1.32
N PHE A 184 -19.59 -25.66 0.70
CA PHE A 184 -19.47 -24.88 -0.54
C PHE A 184 -19.09 -23.42 -0.28
N ILE A 185 -19.25 -22.94 0.96
CA ILE A 185 -18.90 -21.58 1.36
C ILE A 185 -17.69 -21.63 2.30
N PRO A 186 -16.53 -21.08 1.90
CA PRO A 186 -15.38 -20.92 2.77
C PRO A 186 -15.71 -20.17 4.07
N PRO A 187 -15.05 -20.43 5.21
CA PRO A 187 -15.39 -19.80 6.48
C PRO A 187 -15.34 -18.26 6.49
N ASP A 188 -14.41 -17.67 5.74
CA ASP A 188 -14.27 -16.23 5.54
C ASP A 188 -15.41 -15.65 4.69
N GLU A 189 -15.76 -16.31 3.59
CA GLU A 189 -16.92 -15.93 2.77
C GLU A 189 -18.26 -16.13 3.50
N LEU A 190 -18.32 -17.07 4.45
CA LEU A 190 -19.53 -17.35 5.24
C LEU A 190 -19.87 -16.20 6.19
N GLU A 191 -18.87 -15.52 6.75
CA GLU A 191 -19.10 -14.34 7.58
C GLU A 191 -19.80 -13.24 6.77
N GLU A 192 -19.29 -12.94 5.57
CA GLU A 192 -19.88 -11.96 4.66
C GLU A 192 -21.28 -12.37 4.19
N ALA A 193 -21.47 -13.65 3.85
CA ALA A 193 -22.77 -14.20 3.47
C ALA A 193 -23.81 -14.04 4.59
N ARG A 194 -23.41 -14.22 5.86
CA ARG A 194 -24.29 -13.98 7.02
C ARG A 194 -24.63 -12.50 7.18
N LYS A 195 -23.67 -11.60 6.99
CA LYS A 195 -23.94 -10.15 7.04
C LYS A 195 -24.94 -9.73 5.95
N VAL A 196 -24.78 -10.26 4.73
CA VAL A 196 -25.72 -10.09 3.62
C VAL A 196 -27.13 -10.56 4.00
N LEU A 197 -27.28 -11.74 4.60
CA LEU A 197 -28.59 -12.23 5.05
C LEU A 197 -29.25 -11.33 6.08
N VAL A 198 -28.49 -10.81 7.05
CA VAL A 198 -29.00 -9.88 8.06
C VAL A 198 -29.51 -8.60 7.39
N ALA A 199 -28.78 -8.05 6.42
CA ALA A 199 -29.20 -6.87 5.68
C ALA A 199 -30.47 -7.11 4.87
N ILE A 200 -30.56 -8.23 4.14
CA ILE A 200 -31.75 -8.60 3.35
C ILE A 200 -32.97 -8.75 4.27
N LYS A 201 -32.82 -9.41 5.42
CA LYS A 201 -33.89 -9.54 6.44
C LYS A 201 -34.32 -8.19 7.01
N ALA A 202 -33.40 -7.24 7.10
CA ALA A 202 -33.69 -5.86 7.49
C ALA A 202 -34.33 -5.02 6.36
N GLY A 203 -34.54 -5.62 5.17
CA GLY A 203 -35.18 -4.97 4.02
C GLY A 203 -34.21 -4.34 3.02
N ALA A 204 -32.89 -4.55 3.17
CA ALA A 204 -31.92 -4.13 2.18
C ALA A 204 -32.12 -4.92 0.88
N LYS A 205 -32.13 -4.22 -0.25
CA LYS A 205 -32.30 -4.85 -1.57
C LYS A 205 -30.93 -5.08 -2.21
N PRO A 206 -30.56 -6.33 -2.52
CA PRO A 206 -29.30 -6.59 -3.21
C PRO A 206 -29.32 -5.99 -4.63
N PRO A 207 -28.15 -5.65 -5.20
CA PRO A 207 -28.06 -5.26 -6.59
C PRO A 207 -28.49 -6.42 -7.53
N PRO A 208 -29.05 -6.13 -8.72
CA PRO A 208 -29.53 -7.13 -9.68
C PRO A 208 -28.37 -7.81 -10.44
N CYS A 209 -27.49 -8.47 -9.70
CA CYS A 209 -26.33 -9.21 -10.21
C CYS A 209 -26.20 -10.55 -9.48
N ARG A 210 -25.51 -11.52 -10.08
CA ARG A 210 -25.28 -12.85 -9.46
C ARG A 210 -23.84 -13.30 -9.61
N GLY A 211 -23.24 -13.66 -8.48
CA GLY A 211 -21.85 -14.06 -8.42
C GLY A 211 -20.90 -12.87 -8.57
N LYS A 212 -19.67 -13.06 -8.08
CA LYS A 212 -18.67 -12.00 -7.96
C LYS A 212 -18.47 -11.23 -9.27
N ALA A 213 -18.18 -11.94 -10.38
CA ALA A 213 -17.86 -11.30 -11.66
C ALA A 213 -18.99 -10.45 -12.24
N ALA A 214 -20.25 -10.93 -12.17
CA ALA A 214 -21.38 -10.15 -12.66
C ALA A 214 -21.67 -8.94 -11.76
N CYS A 215 -21.50 -9.09 -10.44
CA CYS A 215 -21.65 -7.99 -9.50
C CYS A 215 -20.56 -6.94 -9.64
N ASP A 216 -19.30 -7.35 -9.84
CA ASP A 216 -18.20 -6.44 -10.15
C ASP A 216 -18.50 -5.66 -11.42
N SER A 217 -18.94 -6.33 -12.50
CA SER A 217 -19.31 -5.67 -13.74
C SER A 217 -20.50 -4.71 -13.56
N TYR A 218 -21.51 -5.09 -12.77
CA TYR A 218 -22.67 -4.26 -12.51
C TYR A 218 -22.29 -3.02 -11.69
N CYS A 219 -21.54 -3.19 -10.61
CA CYS A 219 -21.17 -2.13 -9.67
C CYS A 219 -20.07 -1.20 -10.17
N ARG A 220 -19.28 -1.62 -11.18
CA ARG A 220 -18.32 -0.74 -11.89
C ARG A 220 -19.01 0.32 -12.76
N VAL A 221 -20.28 0.15 -13.10
CA VAL A 221 -21.05 1.15 -13.84
C VAL A 221 -21.40 2.31 -12.90
N PRO A 222 -20.98 3.56 -13.19
CA PRO A 222 -21.20 4.71 -12.29
C PRO A 222 -22.64 4.90 -11.85
N GLU A 223 -23.61 4.63 -12.73
CA GLU A 223 -25.04 4.73 -12.47
C GLU A 223 -25.54 3.70 -11.44
N ASN A 224 -24.83 2.57 -11.29
CA ASN A 224 -25.18 1.49 -10.37
C ASN A 224 -24.44 1.61 -9.03
N MET A 225 -23.35 2.37 -8.98
CA MET A 225 -22.44 2.45 -7.85
C MET A 225 -23.14 2.85 -6.55
N GLU A 226 -24.10 3.78 -6.60
CA GLU A 226 -24.88 4.19 -5.43
C GLU A 226 -25.67 3.03 -4.83
N SER A 227 -26.34 2.22 -5.67
CA SER A 227 -27.12 1.07 -5.20
C SER A 227 -26.22 0.00 -4.57
N CYS A 228 -25.04 -0.24 -5.17
CA CYS A 228 -24.07 -1.18 -4.65
C CYS A 228 -23.47 -0.71 -3.33
N LEU A 229 -23.08 0.57 -3.23
CA LEU A 229 -22.51 1.14 -2.02
C LEU A 229 -23.53 1.16 -0.87
N ALA A 230 -24.78 1.52 -1.15
CA ALA A 230 -25.85 1.50 -0.16
C ALA A 230 -26.11 0.09 0.39
N PHE A 231 -26.12 -0.92 -0.49
CA PHE A 231 -26.26 -2.31 -0.07
C PHE A 231 -25.05 -2.77 0.77
N ALA A 232 -23.83 -2.48 0.31
CA ALA A 232 -22.61 -2.87 0.99
C ALA A 232 -22.46 -2.19 2.38
N GLU A 233 -22.89 -0.92 2.51
CA GLU A 233 -23.02 -0.21 3.79
C GLU A 233 -24.04 -0.90 4.70
N SER A 234 -25.24 -1.20 4.19
CA SER A 234 -26.30 -1.85 4.97
C SER A 234 -25.92 -3.26 5.44
N ALA A 235 -25.08 -3.94 4.65
CA ALA A 235 -24.54 -5.26 4.97
C ALA A 235 -23.20 -5.19 5.71
N GLY A 236 -22.64 -4.01 6.00
CA GLY A 236 -21.34 -3.91 6.68
C GLY A 236 -20.22 -4.69 5.98
N LEU A 237 -20.24 -4.71 4.64
CA LEU A 237 -19.24 -5.37 3.80
C LEU A 237 -18.01 -4.48 3.56
N ILE A 238 -18.09 -3.20 3.91
CA ILE A 238 -17.03 -2.22 3.71
C ILE A 238 -16.61 -1.68 5.09
N PRO A 239 -15.31 -1.71 5.44
CA PRO A 239 -14.81 -1.03 6.63
C PRO A 239 -15.17 0.46 6.65
N GLU A 240 -15.40 1.04 7.83
CA GLU A 240 -15.88 2.43 7.95
C GLU A 240 -14.99 3.44 7.21
N ASN A 241 -13.66 3.30 7.28
CA ASN A 241 -12.72 4.17 6.57
C ASN A 241 -12.88 4.06 5.05
N GLU A 242 -13.00 2.85 4.51
CA GLU A 242 -13.21 2.61 3.08
C GLU A 242 -14.59 3.08 2.61
N LEU A 243 -15.61 3.01 3.48
CA LEU A 243 -16.95 3.51 3.19
C LEU A 243 -16.95 5.03 3.03
N GLN A 244 -16.19 5.76 3.86
CA GLN A 244 -16.07 7.21 3.72
C GLN A 244 -15.39 7.60 2.40
N ASP A 245 -14.35 6.87 2.01
CA ASP A 245 -13.66 7.09 0.73
C ASP A 245 -14.57 6.78 -0.47
N ALA A 246 -15.31 5.67 -0.41
CA ALA A 246 -16.29 5.32 -1.43
C ALA A 246 -17.43 6.36 -1.53
N LYS A 247 -17.87 6.93 -0.39
CA LYS A 247 -18.87 8.03 -0.35
C LYS A 247 -18.32 9.31 -0.98
N LYS A 248 -17.07 9.68 -0.73
CA LYS A 248 -16.40 10.82 -1.39
C LYS A 248 -16.35 10.63 -2.90
N MET A 249 -15.93 9.44 -3.34
CA MET A 249 -15.90 9.08 -4.77
C MET A 249 -17.29 9.18 -5.41
N LEU A 250 -18.32 8.62 -4.77
CA LEU A 250 -19.70 8.71 -5.28
C LEU A 250 -20.19 10.16 -5.39
N GLN A 251 -19.87 11.01 -4.40
CA GLN A 251 -20.22 12.42 -4.46
C GLN A 251 -19.50 13.17 -5.58
N ALA A 252 -18.23 12.85 -5.85
CA ALA A 252 -17.48 13.42 -6.97
C ALA A 252 -18.12 13.05 -8.32
N ILE A 253 -18.43 11.76 -8.51
CA ILE A 253 -19.09 11.25 -9.72
C ILE A 253 -20.45 11.91 -9.93
N LYS A 254 -21.25 12.05 -8.87
CA LYS A 254 -22.54 12.75 -8.92
C LYS A 254 -22.41 14.23 -9.31
N LYS A 255 -21.27 14.87 -9.00
CA LYS A 255 -20.95 16.24 -9.43
C LYS A 255 -20.40 16.30 -10.87
N GLY A 256 -20.33 15.17 -11.58
CA GLY A 256 -19.84 15.09 -12.95
C GLY A 256 -18.30 14.98 -13.05
N VAL A 257 -17.61 14.74 -11.93
CA VAL A 257 -16.17 14.45 -11.95
C VAL A 257 -15.99 13.04 -12.52
N LYS A 258 -15.22 12.92 -13.60
CA LYS A 258 -14.93 11.63 -14.22
C LYS A 258 -13.83 10.92 -13.43
N PRO A 259 -14.05 9.66 -13.00
CA PRO A 259 -12.99 8.89 -12.36
C PRO A 259 -11.90 8.52 -13.38
N PRO A 260 -10.67 8.28 -12.92
CA PRO A 260 -9.59 7.78 -13.76
C PRO A 260 -9.94 6.43 -14.38
N ALA A 261 -9.28 6.07 -15.49
CA ALA A 261 -9.55 4.85 -16.25
C ALA A 261 -8.98 3.57 -15.61
N CYS A 262 -9.24 3.35 -14.32
CA CYS A 262 -8.78 2.21 -13.53
C CYS A 262 -9.93 1.68 -12.65
N GLY A 263 -9.96 0.37 -12.37
CA GLY A 263 -11.09 -0.30 -11.71
C GLY A 263 -10.80 -0.93 -10.34
N SER A 264 -9.53 -1.16 -10.00
CA SER A 264 -9.09 -1.61 -8.67
C SER A 264 -8.05 -0.67 -8.09
N ARG A 265 -7.78 -0.79 -6.78
CA ARG A 265 -6.72 -0.02 -6.12
C ARG A 265 -5.37 -0.24 -6.80
N GLU A 266 -5.01 -1.47 -7.08
CA GLU A 266 -3.74 -1.84 -7.72
C GLU A 266 -3.65 -1.30 -9.15
N GLU A 267 -4.74 -1.42 -9.92
CA GLU A 267 -4.82 -0.84 -11.27
C GLU A 267 -4.66 0.69 -11.22
N CYS A 268 -5.32 1.36 -10.27
CA CYS A 268 -5.22 2.80 -10.09
C CYS A 268 -3.84 3.24 -9.59
N ASP A 269 -3.19 2.48 -8.71
CA ASP A 269 -1.84 2.78 -8.21
C ASP A 269 -0.81 2.73 -9.34
N VAL A 270 -0.94 1.77 -10.25
CA VAL A 270 -0.11 1.72 -11.47
C VAL A 270 -0.44 2.90 -12.37
N TYR A 271 -1.71 3.06 -12.74
CA TYR A 271 -2.18 4.09 -13.66
C TYR A 271 -1.78 5.49 -13.21
N CYS A 272 -2.08 5.87 -11.97
CA CYS A 272 -1.80 7.18 -11.41
C CYS A 272 -0.32 7.43 -11.10
N SER A 273 0.52 6.38 -11.11
CA SER A 273 1.98 6.53 -10.98
C SER A 273 2.69 6.86 -12.29
N GLU A 274 2.00 6.73 -13.42
CA GLU A 274 2.49 7.14 -14.73
C GLU A 274 2.39 8.66 -14.87
N ASP A 275 3.48 9.31 -15.28
CA ASP A 275 3.52 10.78 -15.43
C ASP A 275 2.46 11.31 -16.40
N ALA A 276 2.04 10.49 -17.38
CA ALA A 276 0.99 10.81 -18.34
C ALA A 276 -0.41 10.94 -17.71
N HIS A 277 -0.63 10.28 -16.57
CA HIS A 277 -1.92 10.20 -15.87
C HIS A 277 -1.91 10.93 -14.52
N PHE A 278 -0.75 11.44 -14.10
CA PHE A 278 -0.57 12.15 -12.82
C PHE A 278 -1.57 13.29 -12.63
N GLU A 279 -1.68 14.21 -13.59
CA GLU A 279 -2.61 15.35 -13.51
C GLU A 279 -4.07 14.90 -13.49
N GLU A 280 -4.44 13.87 -14.26
CA GLU A 280 -5.81 13.32 -14.25
C GLU A 280 -6.18 12.81 -12.86
N CYS A 281 -5.32 11.99 -12.27
CA CYS A 281 -5.53 11.43 -10.94
C CYS A 281 -5.49 12.49 -9.84
N LEU A 282 -4.59 13.46 -9.93
CA LEU A 282 -4.48 14.54 -8.95
C LEU A 282 -5.73 15.44 -8.98
N ASN A 283 -6.22 15.80 -10.16
CA ASN A 283 -7.44 16.61 -10.30
C ASN A 283 -8.68 15.85 -9.81
N PHE A 284 -8.75 14.54 -10.05
CA PHE A 284 -9.80 13.70 -9.47
C PHE A 284 -9.71 13.67 -7.93
N ALA A 285 -8.52 13.44 -7.38
CA ALA A 285 -8.30 13.36 -5.94
C ALA A 285 -8.62 14.67 -5.21
N GLU A 286 -8.26 15.82 -5.80
CA GLU A 286 -8.66 17.15 -5.35
C GLU A 286 -10.19 17.31 -5.37
N ALA A 287 -10.82 17.04 -6.52
CA ALA A 287 -12.25 17.24 -6.70
C ALA A 287 -13.11 16.30 -5.84
N ALA A 288 -12.60 15.11 -5.52
CA ALA A 288 -13.23 14.15 -4.63
C ALA A 288 -12.94 14.43 -3.13
N GLY A 289 -12.02 15.34 -2.80
CA GLY A 289 -11.66 15.65 -1.41
C GLY A 289 -10.83 14.54 -0.74
N PHE A 290 -10.03 13.82 -1.53
CA PHE A 290 -9.01 12.90 -1.02
C PHE A 290 -7.73 13.63 -0.63
N ILE A 291 -7.45 14.77 -1.26
CA ILE A 291 -6.25 15.57 -1.05
C ILE A 291 -6.67 17.02 -0.82
N ALA A 292 -6.04 17.69 0.14
CA ALA A 292 -6.31 19.11 0.42
C ALA A 292 -5.66 20.02 -0.66
N PRO A 293 -6.22 21.21 -0.97
CA PRO A 293 -5.69 22.08 -2.03
C PRO A 293 -4.20 22.42 -1.88
N GLU A 294 -3.72 22.58 -0.65
CA GLU A 294 -2.31 22.80 -0.33
C GLU A 294 -1.41 21.60 -0.67
N GLU A 295 -1.90 20.38 -0.46
CA GLU A 295 -1.20 19.15 -0.82
C GLU A 295 -1.21 18.94 -2.34
N VAL A 296 -2.27 19.39 -3.02
CA VAL A 296 -2.34 19.39 -4.49
C VAL A 296 -1.28 20.34 -5.08
N GLU A 297 -1.13 21.55 -4.53
CA GLU A 297 -0.08 22.47 -4.97
C GLU A 297 1.31 21.85 -4.81
N MET A 298 1.55 21.18 -3.68
CA MET A 298 2.80 20.47 -3.44
C MET A 298 3.00 19.32 -4.45
N ALA A 299 1.97 18.51 -4.69
CA ALA A 299 2.03 17.41 -5.65
C ALA A 299 2.30 17.91 -7.08
N ARG A 300 1.70 19.04 -7.51
CA ARG A 300 2.00 19.66 -8.81
C ARG A 300 3.44 20.15 -8.89
N LYS A 301 3.98 20.71 -7.81
CA LYS A 301 5.39 21.15 -7.77
C LYS A 301 6.34 19.96 -7.91
N THR A 302 6.07 18.85 -7.23
CA THR A 302 6.97 17.69 -7.15
C THR A 302 6.70 16.60 -8.19
N GLY A 303 5.63 16.73 -8.99
CA GLY A 303 5.16 15.67 -9.88
C GLY A 303 4.68 14.42 -9.13
N GLY A 304 4.25 14.59 -7.86
CA GLY A 304 3.74 13.50 -7.02
C GLY A 304 4.79 12.50 -6.55
N LYS A 305 6.08 12.79 -6.77
CA LYS A 305 7.20 11.91 -6.41
C LYS A 305 8.15 12.65 -5.48
N GLY A 306 8.76 11.93 -4.55
CA GLY A 306 9.81 12.48 -3.70
C GLY A 306 11.21 12.33 -4.30
N PRO A 307 12.25 12.76 -3.57
CA PRO A 307 13.64 12.62 -4.01
C PRO A 307 13.98 11.15 -4.30
N GLY A 308 14.69 10.90 -5.39
CA GLY A 308 15.01 9.52 -5.82
C GLY A 308 13.80 8.71 -6.31
N ASN A 309 12.65 9.35 -6.58
CA ASN A 309 11.36 8.73 -6.91
C ASN A 309 10.72 7.93 -5.77
N CYS A 310 11.09 8.18 -4.51
CA CYS A 310 10.41 7.59 -3.37
C CYS A 310 8.92 7.95 -3.36
N LYS A 311 8.07 7.02 -2.89
CA LYS A 311 6.62 7.17 -2.80
C LYS A 311 6.17 7.16 -1.34
N GLY A 312 5.44 8.19 -0.94
CA GLY A 312 4.94 8.32 0.42
C GLY A 312 6.03 8.69 1.43
N ARG A 313 5.58 9.08 2.62
CA ARG A 313 6.42 9.71 3.63
C ARG A 313 7.54 8.81 4.13
N GLU A 314 7.24 7.56 4.48
CA GLU A 314 8.19 6.64 5.11
C GLU A 314 9.33 6.24 4.15
N GLU A 315 9.01 5.97 2.88
CA GLU A 315 10.03 5.66 1.87
C GLU A 315 10.95 6.86 1.63
N CYS A 316 10.38 8.07 1.55
CA CYS A 316 11.16 9.29 1.36
C CYS A 316 12.00 9.67 2.57
N GLU A 317 11.48 9.51 3.79
CA GLU A 317 12.25 9.70 5.01
C GLU A 317 13.42 8.71 5.07
N SER A 318 13.18 7.43 4.76
CA SER A 318 14.23 6.40 4.72
C SER A 318 15.27 6.70 3.65
N PHE A 319 14.85 7.14 2.46
CA PHE A 319 15.74 7.54 1.38
C PHE A 319 16.63 8.72 1.81
N CYS A 320 16.06 9.76 2.43
CA CYS A 320 16.80 10.95 2.84
C CYS A 320 17.63 10.81 4.12
N GLN A 321 17.32 9.83 4.97
CA GLN A 321 18.15 9.49 6.13
C GLN A 321 19.49 8.88 5.71
N ASP A 322 19.60 8.28 4.52
CA ASP A 322 20.87 7.81 3.99
C ASP A 322 21.79 9.01 3.68
N PRO A 323 22.98 9.11 4.31
CA PRO A 323 23.92 10.17 4.05
C PRO A 323 24.37 10.29 2.58
N ALA A 324 24.24 9.23 1.78
CA ALA A 324 24.54 9.23 0.34
C ALA A 324 23.46 9.93 -0.50
N ASN A 325 22.24 10.06 0.02
CA ASN A 325 21.10 10.64 -0.69
C ASN A 325 20.76 12.07 -0.24
N GLN A 326 21.44 12.60 0.77
CA GLN A 326 21.16 13.92 1.32
C GLN A 326 21.29 15.04 0.30
N GLU A 327 22.27 14.97 -0.61
CA GLU A 327 22.39 15.94 -1.70
C GLU A 327 21.18 15.88 -2.64
N THR A 328 20.75 14.68 -3.02
CA THR A 328 19.53 14.47 -3.82
C THR A 328 18.31 15.07 -3.13
N CYS A 329 18.15 14.84 -1.81
CA CYS A 329 17.02 15.38 -1.04
C CYS A 329 17.08 16.90 -0.89
N PHE A 330 18.26 17.47 -0.66
CA PHE A 330 18.45 18.91 -0.58
C PHE A 330 18.15 19.60 -1.91
N ASN A 331 18.72 19.09 -3.01
CA ASN A 331 18.50 19.62 -4.34
C ASN A 331 17.02 19.49 -4.73
N PHE A 332 16.38 18.36 -4.44
CA PHE A 332 14.94 18.20 -4.62
C PHE A 332 14.15 19.26 -3.85
N ALA A 333 14.43 19.44 -2.56
CA ALA A 333 13.72 20.43 -1.73
C ALA A 333 13.94 21.86 -2.24
N LYS A 334 15.15 22.17 -2.73
CA LYS A 334 15.48 23.47 -3.32
C LYS A 334 14.77 23.70 -4.66
N ASP A 335 14.87 22.74 -5.58
CA ASP A 335 14.36 22.84 -6.95
C ASP A 335 12.82 22.91 -6.98
N HIS A 336 12.17 22.27 -6.00
CA HIS A 336 10.71 22.31 -5.84
C HIS A 336 10.22 23.40 -4.87
N GLY A 337 11.12 24.28 -4.40
CA GLY A 337 10.76 25.42 -3.54
C GLY A 337 10.18 25.03 -2.18
N LEU A 338 10.60 23.89 -1.64
CA LEU A 338 10.21 23.40 -0.31
C LEU A 338 11.05 24.04 0.81
N LEU A 339 12.16 24.69 0.46
CA LEU A 339 13.01 25.47 1.36
C LEU A 339 12.67 26.95 1.24
N LYS A 340 12.49 27.64 2.38
CA LYS A 340 12.29 29.11 2.37
C LYS A 340 13.59 29.79 1.95
N GLU A 341 13.48 30.93 1.27
CA GLU A 341 14.64 31.72 0.84
C GLU A 341 15.54 32.14 2.01
N GLU A 342 14.94 32.46 3.16
CA GLU A 342 15.66 32.78 4.40
C GLU A 342 16.45 31.57 4.94
N ASP A 343 15.91 30.35 4.79
CA ASP A 343 16.57 29.12 5.21
C ASP A 343 17.76 28.82 4.30
N LEU A 344 17.57 28.97 2.98
CA LEU A 344 18.66 28.85 2.00
C LEU A 344 19.79 29.84 2.29
N LYS A 345 19.45 31.09 2.62
CA LYS A 345 20.45 32.11 2.98
C LYS A 345 21.20 31.76 4.26
N ARG A 346 20.49 31.31 5.31
CA ARG A 346 21.12 30.86 6.56
C ARG A 346 22.04 29.65 6.35
N MET A 347 21.66 28.72 5.47
CA MET A 347 22.50 27.58 5.13
C MET A 347 23.77 28.01 4.39
N GLU A 348 23.67 28.97 3.46
CA GLU A 348 24.84 29.52 2.76
C GLU A 348 25.75 30.32 3.71
N GLU A 349 25.18 31.14 4.59
CA GLU A 349 25.93 31.86 5.62
C GLU A 349 26.64 30.89 6.58
N GLY A 350 25.96 29.83 7.01
CA GLY A 350 26.54 28.77 7.85
C GLY A 350 27.69 28.03 7.14
N LYS A 351 27.53 27.74 5.85
CA LYS A 351 28.60 27.16 5.01
C LYS A 351 29.82 28.08 4.95
N GLN A 352 29.63 29.39 4.77
CA GLN A 352 30.73 30.36 4.76
C GLN A 352 31.43 30.43 6.13
N GLN A 353 30.67 30.42 7.23
CA GLN A 353 31.23 30.40 8.58
C GLN A 353 32.06 29.15 8.83
N ILE A 354 31.64 27.98 8.36
CA ILE A 354 32.41 26.73 8.46
C ILE A 354 33.72 26.85 7.68
N LEU A 355 33.67 27.30 6.42
CA LEU A 355 34.87 27.47 5.60
C LEU A 355 35.86 28.47 6.23
N GLN A 356 35.35 29.59 6.75
CA GLN A 356 36.16 30.57 7.46
C GLN A 356 36.74 30.01 8.77
N SER A 357 36.00 29.17 9.49
CA SER A 357 36.48 28.52 10.72
C SER A 357 37.59 27.52 10.43
N ILE A 358 37.52 26.80 9.31
CA ILE A 358 38.56 25.87 8.84
C ILE A 358 39.82 26.63 8.41
N GLU A 359 39.66 27.75 7.71
CA GLU A 359 40.79 28.58 7.26
C GLU A 359 41.55 29.22 8.43
N ASN A 360 40.85 29.61 9.48
CA ASN A 360 41.43 30.21 10.69
C ASN A 360 41.85 29.19 11.75
N ALA A 361 41.65 27.89 11.52
CA ALA A 361 42.04 26.85 12.46
C ALA A 361 43.58 26.76 12.60
N PRO A 362 44.10 26.41 13.80
CA PRO A 362 45.53 26.13 13.98
C PRO A 362 46.03 25.10 12.95
N PRO A 363 47.29 25.19 12.48
CA PRO A 363 47.82 24.31 11.42
C PRO A 363 47.61 22.80 11.68
N GLU A 364 47.73 22.40 12.95
CA GLU A 364 47.55 21.02 13.40
C GLU A 364 46.09 20.56 13.29
N VAL A 365 45.14 21.44 13.66
CA VAL A 365 43.70 21.19 13.52
C VAL A 365 43.29 21.20 12.05
N LYS A 366 43.82 22.12 11.25
CA LYS A 366 43.55 22.20 9.81
C LYS A 366 44.01 20.93 9.08
N THR A 367 45.20 20.43 9.40
CA THR A 367 45.73 19.18 8.84
C THR A 367 44.83 17.99 9.23
N CYS A 368 44.35 17.95 10.48
CA CYS A 368 43.39 16.95 10.91
C CYS A 368 42.09 17.03 10.10
N LEU A 369 41.51 18.22 9.97
CA LEU A 369 40.27 18.46 9.22
C LEU A 369 40.39 18.07 7.75
N GLU A 370 41.47 18.44 7.07
CA GLU A 370 41.76 18.07 5.68
C GLU A 370 41.87 16.54 5.48
N SER A 371 42.20 15.78 6.54
CA SER A 371 42.30 14.32 6.47
C SER A 371 40.98 13.58 6.68
N VAL A 372 39.95 14.25 7.24
CA VAL A 372 38.67 13.61 7.63
C VAL A 372 37.44 14.26 7.00
N VAL A 373 37.56 15.47 6.45
CA VAL A 373 36.48 16.21 5.78
C VAL A 373 36.91 16.57 4.37
N ASP A 374 36.01 16.37 3.39
CA ASP A 374 36.21 16.87 2.02
C ASP A 374 35.93 18.38 1.94
N ILE A 375 36.92 19.18 2.35
CA ILE A 375 36.83 20.65 2.40
C ILE A 375 36.70 21.25 1.00
N GLU A 376 37.33 20.64 -0.01
CA GLU A 376 37.24 21.11 -1.40
C GLU A 376 35.85 20.81 -1.99
N GLY A 377 35.26 19.68 -1.63
CA GLY A 377 33.86 19.37 -1.91
C GLY A 377 32.89 20.36 -1.27
N ILE A 378 33.13 20.79 -0.03
CA ILE A 378 32.33 21.83 0.62
C ILE A 378 32.51 23.17 -0.10
N ARG A 379 33.75 23.55 -0.41
CA ARG A 379 34.05 24.83 -1.08
C ARG A 379 33.41 24.92 -2.47
N SER A 380 33.48 23.84 -3.24
CA SER A 380 32.89 23.75 -4.59
C SER A 380 31.38 23.53 -4.59
N GLY A 381 30.80 23.15 -3.45
CA GLY A 381 29.37 22.89 -3.30
C GLY A 381 28.94 21.48 -3.72
N THR A 382 29.88 20.57 -3.98
CA THR A 382 29.60 19.16 -4.27
C THR A 382 29.42 18.32 -3.00
N VAL A 383 29.73 18.86 -1.82
CA VAL A 383 29.49 18.23 -0.51
C VAL A 383 28.79 19.22 0.41
N MET A 384 27.61 18.86 0.89
CA MET A 384 26.91 19.66 1.90
C MET A 384 27.46 19.35 3.30
N PRO A 385 27.72 20.36 4.16
CA PRO A 385 28.14 20.13 5.54
C PRO A 385 27.06 19.39 6.33
N ARG A 386 27.31 18.14 6.73
CA ARG A 386 26.39 17.32 7.54
C ARG A 386 26.82 17.29 9.00
N GLU A 387 25.98 16.67 9.84
CA GLU A 387 26.23 16.57 11.29
C GLU A 387 27.53 15.81 11.62
N ASP A 388 27.93 14.85 10.78
CA ASP A 388 29.17 14.09 10.92
C ASP A 388 30.43 14.96 10.73
N ILE A 389 30.35 16.00 9.90
CA ILE A 389 31.40 17.01 9.74
C ILE A 389 31.54 17.81 11.02
N GLY A 390 30.43 18.16 11.69
CA GLY A 390 30.46 18.80 13.00
C GLY A 390 31.19 17.95 14.05
N GLN A 391 30.92 16.64 14.08
CA GLN A 391 31.62 15.70 14.97
C GLN A 391 33.09 15.51 14.61
N ALA A 392 33.43 15.53 13.32
CA ALA A 392 34.82 15.49 12.86
C ALA A 392 35.58 16.75 13.26
N MET A 393 34.95 17.93 13.13
CA MET A 393 35.51 19.19 13.59
C MET A 393 35.73 19.18 15.08
N GLN A 394 34.73 18.79 15.86
CA GLN A 394 34.84 18.67 17.31
C GLN A 394 36.01 17.78 17.72
N ARG A 395 36.14 16.58 17.13
CA ARG A 395 37.24 15.65 17.43
C ARG A 395 38.62 16.24 17.11
N CYS A 396 38.77 16.89 15.96
CA CYS A 396 40.03 17.55 15.60
C CYS A 396 40.36 18.70 16.55
N PHE A 397 39.38 19.51 16.96
CA PHE A 397 39.62 20.58 17.92
C PHE A 397 39.95 20.04 19.33
N GLU A 398 39.25 19.02 19.82
CA GLU A 398 39.50 18.40 21.13
C GLU A 398 40.87 17.71 21.22
N GLN A 399 41.37 17.16 20.10
CA GLN A 399 42.66 16.49 20.05
C GLN A 399 43.85 17.47 20.22
N PHE A 400 43.70 18.72 19.76
CA PHE A 400 44.78 19.70 19.72
C PHE A 400 44.54 20.93 20.61
N MET A 401 43.40 21.01 21.30
CA MET A 401 43.16 21.97 22.38
C MET A 401 43.84 21.51 23.68
N PRO A 402 44.58 22.39 24.38
CA PRO A 402 45.15 22.06 25.67
C PRO A 402 44.04 21.79 26.70
N LYS A 403 44.26 20.81 27.58
CA LYS A 403 43.30 20.43 28.62
C LYS A 403 43.03 21.63 29.56
N PRO A 404 41.83 21.73 30.17
CA PRO A 404 41.53 22.79 31.13
C PRO A 404 42.55 22.77 32.29
N GLY A 405 43.40 23.80 32.37
CA GLY A 405 44.47 23.90 33.36
C GLY A 405 45.82 24.43 32.84
N GLU A 406 46.02 24.48 31.52
CA GLU A 406 47.23 25.05 30.88
C GLU A 406 47.01 26.44 30.26
N PHE A 407 45.95 27.15 30.67
CA PHE A 407 45.91 28.60 30.43
C PHE A 407 47.02 29.23 31.27
N GLY A 408 48.09 29.69 30.62
CA GLY A 408 48.96 30.69 31.21
C GLY A 408 48.15 31.90 31.67
N PRO A 409 48.71 32.77 32.54
CA PRO A 409 47.98 33.93 33.05
C PRO A 409 47.39 34.73 31.88
N PRO A 410 46.14 35.20 31.99
CA PRO A 410 45.44 35.81 30.86
C PRO A 410 46.27 36.96 30.30
N GLY A 411 46.52 36.91 28.99
CA GLY A 411 47.02 38.05 28.25
C GLY A 411 46.03 39.21 28.37
N GLU A 412 46.56 40.43 28.47
CA GLU A 412 45.83 41.69 28.56
C GLU A 412 44.72 41.76 27.51
N GLY A 413 43.45 41.55 27.91
CA GLY A 413 42.33 41.69 26.96
C GLY A 413 40.98 41.11 27.34
N GLN A 414 40.87 40.22 28.33
CA GLN A 414 39.57 39.79 28.85
C GLN A 414 39.27 40.51 30.16
N MET A 415 38.38 41.50 30.09
CA MET A 415 37.89 42.19 31.28
C MET A 415 37.03 41.21 32.10
N PRO A 416 37.27 41.07 33.42
CA PRO A 416 36.37 40.34 34.30
C PRO A 416 35.00 41.03 34.38
N PRO A 417 33.95 40.32 34.83
CA PRO A 417 32.64 40.91 35.09
C PRO A 417 32.76 42.18 35.96
N GLU A 418 31.99 43.22 35.65
CA GLU A 418 32.07 44.50 36.38
C GLU A 418 31.89 44.29 37.89
N GLY A 419 32.89 44.70 38.67
CA GLY A 419 32.90 44.60 40.15
C GLY A 419 33.94 43.65 40.76
N PHE A 420 34.64 42.83 39.94
CA PHE A 420 35.68 41.92 40.43
C PHE A 420 37.08 42.32 39.94
N ASN A 421 37.88 42.96 40.82
CA ASN A 421 39.32 43.10 40.62
C ASN A 421 40.04 41.83 41.10
N SER A 422 41.13 41.43 40.43
CA SER A 422 42.01 40.33 40.86
C SER A 422 42.33 40.42 42.36
N PRO A 423 42.37 39.28 43.10
CA PRO A 423 42.65 39.32 44.52
C PRO A 423 44.02 39.98 44.77
N PRO A 424 44.12 40.95 45.69
CA PRO A 424 45.40 41.56 46.00
C PRO A 424 46.34 40.51 46.61
N ARG A 425 47.56 40.44 46.08
CA ARG A 425 48.63 39.60 46.61
C ARG A 425 49.36 40.41 47.68
N PHE A 426 49.21 40.05 48.95
CA PHE A 426 49.89 40.77 50.05
C PHE A 426 51.35 40.31 50.13
N GLU A 427 52.29 41.26 50.08
CA GLU A 427 53.70 40.97 50.39
C GLU A 427 53.87 40.75 51.91
N GLU A 428 54.84 39.91 52.25
CA GLU A 428 55.16 39.47 53.61
C GLU A 428 55.30 40.67 54.57
N GLY A 429 54.52 40.67 55.65
CA GLY A 429 54.55 41.72 56.67
C GLY A 429 53.69 42.98 56.44
N GLN A 430 52.90 43.12 55.37
CA GLN A 430 51.92 44.21 55.26
C GLN A 430 50.57 43.85 55.88
N VAL A 431 50.06 44.69 56.78
CA VAL A 431 48.66 44.66 57.21
C VAL A 431 47.75 45.15 56.07
N PRO A 432 46.54 44.58 55.91
CA PRO A 432 45.58 45.06 54.91
C PRO A 432 45.33 46.57 55.09
N PRO A 433 45.09 47.33 54.00
CA PRO A 433 44.76 48.74 54.10
C PRO A 433 43.56 48.97 55.03
N GLU A 434 43.58 50.06 55.81
CA GLU A 434 42.44 50.43 56.66
C GLU A 434 41.15 50.51 55.83
N GLY A 435 40.12 49.76 56.27
CA GLY A 435 38.83 49.65 55.59
C GLY A 435 38.63 48.37 54.75
N PHE A 436 39.63 47.49 54.65
CA PHE A 436 39.46 46.20 53.98
C PHE A 436 38.57 45.24 54.80
N ARG A 437 37.41 44.86 54.27
CA ARG A 437 36.53 43.85 54.90
C ARG A 437 36.69 42.50 54.22
N PRO A 438 36.86 41.40 54.97
CA PRO A 438 36.84 40.06 54.39
C PRO A 438 35.44 39.75 53.79
N PRO A 439 35.36 38.83 52.82
CA PRO A 439 34.09 38.37 52.25
C PRO A 439 33.11 37.94 53.33
N GLU A 440 31.82 38.16 53.05
CA GLU A 440 30.74 37.79 53.96
C GLU A 440 30.78 36.27 54.26
N GLY A 441 30.92 35.90 55.53
CA GLY A 441 31.01 34.50 55.98
C GLY A 441 32.43 33.95 56.20
N PHE A 442 33.48 34.77 56.06
CA PHE A 442 34.85 34.37 56.41
C PHE A 442 34.94 33.98 57.90
N ARG A 443 35.52 32.81 58.19
CA ARG A 443 35.81 32.36 59.56
C ARG A 443 37.32 32.27 59.75
N PRO A 444 37.91 32.98 60.73
CA PRO A 444 39.34 32.84 61.02
C PRO A 444 39.66 31.44 61.57
N PRO A 445 40.94 31.00 61.48
CA PRO A 445 41.38 29.73 62.06
C PRO A 445 41.08 29.59 63.56
N GLU A 446 40.86 28.36 64.02
CA GLU A 446 40.52 28.05 65.42
C GLU A 446 41.63 28.48 66.40
N GLY A 447 41.26 29.19 67.48
CA GLY A 447 42.19 29.67 68.53
C GLY A 447 42.36 31.19 68.62
N PHE A 448 41.62 31.98 67.85
CA PHE A 448 41.72 33.44 67.82
C PHE A 448 40.43 34.12 68.32
N GLU A 449 40.40 34.56 69.58
CA GLU A 449 39.34 35.43 70.12
C GLU A 449 39.72 36.90 69.95
N GLY A 450 39.37 37.48 68.81
CA GLY A 450 39.41 38.92 68.59
C GLY A 450 38.02 39.52 68.85
N GLN A 451 37.84 40.20 69.99
CA GLN A 451 36.63 40.96 70.29
C GLN A 451 36.42 42.05 69.22
N PHE A 452 35.24 42.06 68.58
CA PHE A 452 34.75 43.24 67.89
C PHE A 452 34.46 44.32 68.95
N LEU A 453 35.46 45.11 69.33
CA LEU A 453 35.21 46.32 70.12
C LEU A 453 34.67 47.39 69.18
N GLN A 454 33.35 47.55 69.25
CA GLN A 454 32.63 48.62 68.57
C GLN A 454 32.92 49.94 69.30
N THR A 455 33.90 50.69 68.81
CA THR A 455 34.02 52.13 69.11
C THR A 455 34.15 52.89 67.81
N GLY A 456 33.41 54.00 67.72
CA GLY A 456 33.19 54.75 66.48
C GLY A 456 34.45 55.19 65.74
N GLU A 457 34.26 55.27 64.43
CA GLU A 457 35.05 55.98 63.42
C GLU A 457 36.40 55.43 62.90
N HIS A 458 37.02 54.39 63.47
CA HIS A 458 38.13 53.70 62.77
C HIS A 458 38.13 52.19 63.04
N THR A 459 38.10 51.36 61.99
CA THR A 459 38.31 49.91 62.07
C THR A 459 39.78 49.60 61.81
N GLU A 460 40.58 49.47 62.88
CA GLU A 460 41.95 48.94 62.80
C GLU A 460 41.93 47.41 62.61
N GLY A 461 42.82 46.92 61.74
CA GLY A 461 42.84 45.54 61.25
C GLY A 461 43.27 44.46 62.25
N PHE A 462 43.12 43.21 61.82
CA PHE A 462 43.53 42.01 62.55
C PHE A 462 45.02 42.04 62.91
N ARG A 463 45.34 41.87 64.21
CA ARG A 463 46.73 41.70 64.67
C ARG A 463 47.00 40.23 65.00
N PRO A 464 47.92 39.55 64.28
CA PRO A 464 48.28 38.17 64.59
C PRO A 464 49.01 38.06 65.94
N PRO A 465 49.03 36.87 66.58
CA PRO A 465 49.74 36.68 67.85
C PRO A 465 51.25 36.74 67.61
N GLU A 466 51.98 37.38 68.53
CA GLU A 466 53.43 37.57 68.41
C GLU A 466 54.15 36.21 68.24
N GLY A 467 54.89 36.05 67.13
CA GLY A 467 55.68 34.86 66.82
C GLY A 467 55.13 33.91 65.74
N SER A 468 54.03 34.25 65.07
CA SER A 468 53.36 33.36 64.08
C SER A 468 53.43 33.81 62.60
N GLY A 469 54.22 34.84 62.29
CA GLY A 469 54.13 35.66 61.07
C GLY A 469 53.98 34.92 59.74
N GLU A 470 54.95 34.10 59.34
CA GLU A 470 55.02 33.60 57.94
C GLU A 470 54.02 32.48 57.63
N GLN A 471 53.92 31.47 58.50
CA GLN A 471 52.99 30.34 58.27
C GLN A 471 51.53 30.79 58.32
N PHE A 472 51.20 31.72 59.21
CA PHE A 472 49.87 32.28 59.31
C PHE A 472 49.49 33.10 58.06
N GLN A 473 50.40 33.95 57.57
CA GLN A 473 50.13 34.76 56.37
C GLN A 473 49.90 33.87 55.13
N GLN A 474 50.67 32.78 54.99
CA GLN A 474 50.49 31.82 53.89
C GLN A 474 49.19 31.00 54.01
N GLU A 475 48.78 30.61 55.22
CA GLU A 475 47.54 29.85 55.42
C GLU A 475 46.29 30.73 55.25
N TYR A 476 46.33 31.96 55.78
CA TYR A 476 45.29 32.96 55.57
C TYR A 476 45.11 33.31 54.08
N GLN A 477 46.22 33.57 53.37
CA GLN A 477 46.19 33.89 51.94
C GLN A 477 45.61 32.73 51.13
N ARG A 478 46.00 31.48 51.42
CA ARG A 478 45.45 30.30 50.74
C ARG A 478 43.95 30.13 50.99
N GLN A 479 43.49 30.28 52.23
CA GLN A 479 42.06 30.16 52.53
C GLN A 479 41.25 31.28 51.85
N TYR A 480 41.77 32.51 51.87
CA TYR A 480 41.13 33.65 51.22
C TYR A 480 41.02 33.44 49.69
N GLU A 481 42.11 33.04 49.04
CA GLU A 481 42.13 32.78 47.59
C GLU A 481 41.18 31.64 47.21
N GLN A 482 41.14 30.55 47.98
CA GLN A 482 40.21 29.44 47.75
C GLN A 482 38.75 29.88 47.87
N GLN A 483 38.42 30.67 48.89
CA GLN A 483 37.05 31.11 49.12
C GLN A 483 36.60 32.14 48.07
N TYR A 484 37.50 33.04 47.65
CA TYR A 484 37.27 33.98 46.57
C TYR A 484 37.05 33.25 45.23
N GLN A 485 37.87 32.24 44.90
CA GLN A 485 37.69 31.43 43.69
C GLN A 485 36.35 30.68 43.69
N GLN A 486 35.93 30.14 44.82
CA GLN A 486 34.63 29.46 44.93
C GLN A 486 33.46 30.43 44.72
N GLN A 487 33.50 31.63 45.31
CA GLN A 487 32.47 32.64 45.08
C GLN A 487 32.43 33.09 43.63
N TYR A 488 33.59 33.35 43.01
CA TYR A 488 33.68 33.73 41.61
C TYR A 488 33.07 32.67 40.68
N GLN A 489 33.37 31.38 40.91
CA GLN A 489 32.80 30.28 40.12
C GLN A 489 31.28 30.19 40.28
N GLN A 490 30.75 30.34 41.50
CA GLN A 490 29.31 30.32 41.74
C GLN A 490 28.60 31.50 41.09
N GLU A 491 29.18 32.71 41.15
CA GLU A 491 28.63 33.91 40.52
C GLU A 491 28.59 33.77 38.99
N TYR A 492 29.70 33.30 38.40
CA TYR A 492 29.81 33.06 36.97
C TYR A 492 28.78 32.05 36.49
N GLN A 493 28.62 30.95 37.23
CA GLN A 493 27.65 29.91 36.89
C GLN A 493 26.20 30.41 36.99
N ARG A 494 25.88 31.24 38.00
CA ARG A 494 24.56 31.90 38.09
C ARG A 494 24.28 32.81 36.90
N GLN A 495 25.26 33.63 36.49
CA GLN A 495 25.08 34.53 35.35
C GLN A 495 24.87 33.75 34.05
N TYR A 496 25.65 32.68 33.85
CA TYR A 496 25.51 31.80 32.70
C TYR A 496 24.13 31.13 32.65
N GLU A 497 23.65 30.59 33.77
CA GLU A 497 22.30 29.99 33.87
C GLU A 497 21.18 31.00 33.61
N GLN A 498 21.31 32.24 34.11
CA GLN A 498 20.35 33.31 33.84
C GLN A 498 20.30 33.66 32.36
N GLN A 499 21.46 33.78 31.71
CA GLN A 499 21.53 34.08 30.28
C GLN A 499 20.89 32.96 29.44
N TYR A 500 21.17 31.72 29.80
CA TYR A 500 20.58 30.55 29.13
C TYR A 500 19.05 30.50 29.30
N GLN A 501 18.54 30.74 30.52
CA GLN A 501 17.09 30.79 30.75
C GLN A 501 16.40 31.92 29.99
N GLN A 502 17.01 33.10 29.91
CA GLN A 502 16.46 34.22 29.13
C GLN A 502 16.34 33.88 27.65
N GLN A 503 17.36 33.23 27.09
CA GLN A 503 17.34 32.79 25.69
C GLN A 503 16.21 31.77 25.44
N TYR A 504 16.03 30.83 26.37
CA TYR A 504 14.97 29.82 26.27
C TYR A 504 13.57 30.45 26.34
N GLN A 505 13.35 31.41 27.26
CA GLN A 505 12.08 32.13 27.37
C GLN A 505 11.77 32.97 26.14
N GLN A 506 12.77 33.61 25.53
CA GLN A 506 12.57 34.35 24.28
C GLN A 506 12.13 33.43 23.14
N GLN A 507 12.69 32.22 23.08
CA GLN A 507 12.33 31.23 22.07
C GLN A 507 10.90 30.70 22.25
N GLU A 508 10.47 30.46 23.50
CA GLU A 508 9.07 30.10 23.82
C GLU A 508 8.09 31.22 23.44
N GLN A 509 8.43 32.49 23.71
CA GLN A 509 7.57 33.62 23.34
C GLN A 509 7.43 33.77 21.83
N GLN A 510 8.50 33.55 21.07
CA GLN A 510 8.44 33.52 19.61
C GLN A 510 7.55 32.39 19.09
N PHE A 511 7.63 31.21 19.70
CA PHE A 511 6.79 30.07 19.34
C PHE A 511 5.31 30.34 19.66
N GLN A 512 5.00 30.94 20.80
CA GLN A 512 3.62 31.33 21.14
C GLN A 512 3.04 32.42 20.24
N GLN A 513 3.84 33.39 19.79
CA GLN A 513 3.38 34.41 18.84
C GLN A 513 3.03 33.83 17.46
N GLN A 514 3.71 32.76 17.03
CA GLN A 514 3.40 32.07 15.78
C GLN A 514 2.11 31.24 15.82
N LEU A 515 1.57 30.97 17.01
CA LEU A 515 0.34 30.20 17.21
C LEU A 515 -0.94 31.06 17.33
N GLN A 516 -0.84 32.39 17.25
CA GLN A 516 -2.02 33.26 17.22
C GLN A 516 -2.42 33.58 15.77
N PRO A 517 -3.63 33.17 15.30
CA PRO A 517 -4.12 33.59 14.00
C PRO A 517 -4.46 35.10 14.01
N PRO A 518 -4.39 35.80 12.85
CA PRO A 518 -4.79 37.21 12.79
C PRO A 518 -6.28 37.35 13.14
N LEU A 519 -6.58 38.18 14.14
CA LEU A 519 -7.93 38.67 14.42
C LEU A 519 -8.32 39.69 13.34
N GLU A 520 -8.64 39.20 12.14
CA GLU A 520 -9.48 39.94 11.21
C GLU A 520 -10.95 39.61 11.49
N SER A 521 -11.72 40.67 11.67
CA SER A 521 -13.15 40.66 11.98
C SER A 521 -13.97 39.91 10.93
N TYR A 522 -14.33 38.66 11.20
CA TYR A 522 -15.42 37.98 10.50
C TYR A 522 -16.77 38.48 11.05
N SER A 523 -17.37 39.44 10.35
CA SER A 523 -18.80 39.72 10.46
C SER A 523 -19.58 38.67 9.66
N ALA A 524 -20.33 37.82 10.35
CA ALA A 524 -21.19 36.82 9.74
C ALA A 524 -22.28 37.48 8.86
N PRO A 525 -22.51 37.02 7.61
CA PRO A 525 -23.68 37.41 6.84
C PRO A 525 -24.91 36.73 7.42
N SER A 526 -25.96 37.52 7.69
CA SER A 526 -27.28 37.03 8.08
C SER A 526 -28.16 36.92 6.84
N GLU A 527 -28.20 35.75 6.21
CA GLU A 527 -29.24 35.41 5.24
C GLU A 527 -30.21 34.36 5.81
N PRO A 528 -31.53 34.54 5.67
CA PRO A 528 -32.51 33.53 6.07
C PRO A 528 -32.54 32.36 5.07
N LEU A 529 -32.53 31.14 5.60
CA LEU A 529 -32.71 29.91 4.83
C LEU A 529 -34.08 29.88 4.12
N PRO A 530 -34.16 29.39 2.87
CA PRO A 530 -35.44 29.17 2.18
C PRO A 530 -36.19 27.95 2.75
N PRO A 531 -37.54 27.94 2.70
CA PRO A 531 -38.34 26.85 3.22
C PRO A 531 -38.25 25.58 2.35
N PRO A 532 -38.45 24.39 2.94
CA PRO A 532 -38.33 23.11 2.25
C PRO A 532 -39.46 22.88 1.22
N PRO A 533 -39.19 22.19 0.10
CA PRO A 533 -40.21 21.81 -0.86
C PRO A 533 -41.10 20.67 -0.34
N SER A 534 -42.39 20.71 -0.71
CA SER A 534 -43.42 19.73 -0.35
C SER A 534 -43.24 18.38 -1.08
N PRO A 535 -43.67 17.25 -0.49
CA PRO A 535 -43.51 15.93 -1.09
C PRO A 535 -44.46 15.69 -2.28
N ALA A 536 -43.92 15.16 -3.37
CA ALA A 536 -44.66 14.71 -4.54
C ALA A 536 -45.02 13.22 -4.44
N GLU A 537 -46.22 12.87 -4.92
CA GLU A 537 -46.81 11.52 -4.95
C GLU A 537 -46.13 10.57 -5.95
N PRO A 538 -46.20 9.24 -5.75
CA PRO A 538 -45.55 8.26 -6.61
C PRO A 538 -46.42 7.92 -7.84
N THR A 539 -45.92 8.18 -9.04
CA THR A 539 -46.47 7.63 -10.28
C THR A 539 -45.75 6.33 -10.65
N SER A 540 -46.53 5.26 -10.70
CA SER A 540 -46.22 3.94 -11.22
C SER A 540 -46.00 3.95 -12.74
N GLY A 541 -45.04 3.15 -13.23
CA GLY A 541 -44.78 2.99 -14.66
C GLY A 541 -43.74 1.92 -14.94
N VAL A 542 -44.16 0.66 -14.89
CA VAL A 542 -43.39 -0.52 -15.32
C VAL A 542 -43.27 -0.52 -16.85
N GLY A 543 -42.05 -0.68 -17.37
CA GLY A 543 -41.77 -0.90 -18.79
C GLY A 543 -40.89 -2.13 -18.98
N PHE A 544 -41.52 -3.25 -19.36
CA PHE A 544 -40.88 -4.49 -19.76
C PHE A 544 -40.09 -4.30 -21.07
N ASN A 545 -38.81 -4.67 -21.06
CA ASN A 545 -38.09 -5.26 -22.19
C ASN A 545 -36.83 -5.93 -21.65
N SER A 546 -36.99 -7.15 -21.14
CA SER A 546 -35.88 -7.97 -20.66
C SER A 546 -35.08 -8.51 -21.85
N ILE A 547 -33.79 -8.17 -21.85
CA ILE A 547 -32.75 -8.53 -22.82
C ILE A 547 -32.26 -9.97 -22.51
N LEU A 548 -33.20 -10.91 -22.34
CA LEU A 548 -32.90 -12.32 -22.07
C LEU A 548 -32.57 -13.12 -23.35
N GLY A 549 -32.43 -12.45 -24.50
CA GLY A 549 -32.20 -13.09 -25.79
C GLY A 549 -30.74 -13.13 -26.27
N THR A 550 -29.79 -12.54 -25.53
CA THR A 550 -28.45 -12.25 -26.12
C THR A 550 -27.24 -12.69 -25.31
N VAL A 551 -27.40 -13.27 -24.11
CA VAL A 551 -26.24 -13.56 -23.23
C VAL A 551 -25.97 -15.06 -23.00
N ILE A 552 -26.89 -15.97 -23.36
CA ILE A 552 -26.68 -17.43 -23.17
C ILE A 552 -26.09 -18.11 -24.42
N ALA A 553 -25.75 -17.35 -25.48
CA ALA A 553 -25.24 -17.95 -26.72
C ALA A 553 -23.78 -18.48 -26.67
N PRO A 554 -22.83 -18.01 -25.83
CA PRO A 554 -21.47 -18.52 -25.87
C PRO A 554 -21.11 -19.54 -24.77
N PHE A 555 -21.96 -19.78 -23.77
CA PHE A 555 -21.67 -20.73 -22.69
C PHE A 555 -22.17 -22.17 -22.93
N ILE A 556 -22.92 -22.40 -24.02
CA ILE A 556 -23.38 -23.74 -24.42
C ILE A 556 -22.27 -24.54 -25.15
N GLN A 557 -21.12 -23.94 -25.49
CA GLN A 557 -20.04 -24.63 -26.23
C GLN A 557 -18.88 -25.17 -25.39
N LEU A 558 -18.97 -25.14 -24.05
CA LEU A 558 -17.88 -25.63 -23.17
C LEU A 558 -18.29 -26.73 -22.18
N LEU A 559 -19.53 -27.22 -22.25
CA LEU A 559 -20.02 -28.33 -21.42
C LEU A 559 -20.78 -29.41 -22.20
N GLY A 560 -20.41 -29.65 -23.47
CA GLY A 560 -20.76 -30.88 -24.21
C GLY A 560 -22.19 -31.40 -24.00
N PHE A 561 -23.15 -30.73 -24.64
CA PHE A 561 -24.35 -31.36 -25.19
C PHE A 561 -24.38 -31.13 -26.69
#